data_AF-A0A135SXK8-F1
#
_entry.id   AF-A0A135SXK8-F1
#
_cell.length_a   1.000
_cell.length_b   1.000
_cell.length_c   1.000
_cell.angle_alpha   90.00
_cell.angle_beta   90.00
_cell.angle_gamma   90.00
#
_symmetry.space_group_name_H-M   'P 1'
#
loop_
_entity.id
_entity.type
_entity.pdbx_description
1 polymer ?
#
loop_
_entity_poly.entity_id
_entity_poly.type
_entity_poly.pdbx_seq_one_letter_code
_entity_poly.pdbx_strand_id
1 'polypeptide(L)'
;MQAADDSPERLIIQYARRSFTGYWGLPRSSGIPPITEAQAEALDALHFLAEKYAAHLDFDQGDIQYANNLSIFHARGGFVDSEEKQRHLVRLWLRDSEHAWKTPDALQERWDRVYSGVTPEKSVFPLEPQIRSASRGEFKNCNDEKAA
;
A
#
# COMPACT_ATOMS: atom_id res chain seq x y z
N MET A 1 0.97 25.18 -14.24
CA MET A 1 0.26 24.53 -13.11
C MET A 1 0.34 25.54 -11.97
N GLN A 2 -0.71 26.32 -11.75
CA GLN A 2 -0.68 27.40 -10.75
C GLN A 2 -0.84 26.79 -9.35
N ALA A 3 0.14 27.01 -8.49
CA ALA A 3 0.01 26.79 -7.06
C ALA A 3 -0.93 27.87 -6.51
N ALA A 4 -2.16 27.49 -6.19
CA ALA A 4 -3.12 28.32 -5.49
C ALA A 4 -3.36 27.69 -4.11
N ASP A 5 -2.35 27.77 -3.24
CA ASP A 5 -2.42 27.55 -1.79
C ASP A 5 -1.07 27.95 -1.17
N ASP A 6 -1.05 28.56 0.02
CA ASP A 6 0.18 28.88 0.79
C ASP A 6 0.85 27.61 1.38
N SER A 7 0.37 26.44 0.95
CA SER A 7 0.93 25.15 1.32
C SER A 7 2.31 24.95 0.66
N PRO A 8 3.31 24.44 1.39
CA PRO A 8 4.61 24.14 0.80
C PRO A 8 4.48 23.12 -0.33
N GLU A 9 5.31 23.24 -1.36
CA GLU A 9 5.38 22.24 -2.42
C GLU A 9 5.78 20.88 -1.83
N ARG A 10 4.97 19.85 -2.11
CA ARG A 10 5.16 18.49 -1.61
C ARG A 10 5.05 17.49 -2.75
N LEU A 11 6.00 16.59 -2.82
CA LEU A 11 5.88 15.41 -3.67
C LEU A 11 5.00 14.36 -2.96
N ILE A 12 3.86 14.04 -3.57
CA ILE A 12 3.00 12.94 -3.14
C ILE A 12 3.30 11.73 -4.02
N ILE A 13 3.52 10.59 -3.39
CA ILE A 13 3.87 9.36 -4.08
C ILE A 13 2.77 8.31 -3.84
N GLN A 14 2.21 7.80 -4.93
CA GLN A 14 1.33 6.63 -4.94
C GLN A 14 1.87 5.64 -5.96
N TYR A 15 2.68 4.71 -5.49
CA TYR A 15 3.40 3.77 -6.33
C TYR A 15 2.86 2.36 -6.16
N ALA A 16 2.55 1.69 -7.29
CA ALA A 16 2.18 0.29 -7.31
C ALA A 16 2.63 -0.33 -8.63
N ARG A 17 3.72 -1.11 -8.62
CA ARG A 17 4.19 -1.80 -9.82
C ARG A 17 3.34 -3.00 -10.20
N ARG A 18 2.99 -3.84 -9.22
CA ARG A 18 2.36 -5.14 -9.45
C ARG A 18 1.04 -5.06 -10.21
N SER A 19 0.25 -4.00 -10.02
CA SER A 19 -1.01 -3.81 -10.76
C SER A 19 -0.79 -3.55 -12.25
N PHE A 20 0.36 -2.99 -12.64
CA PHE A 20 0.70 -2.69 -14.02
C PHE A 20 1.45 -3.81 -14.72
N THR A 21 2.22 -4.63 -13.98
CA THR A 21 3.07 -5.68 -14.58
C THR A 21 2.62 -7.10 -14.27
N GLY A 22 1.70 -7.29 -13.31
CA GLY A 22 1.41 -8.59 -12.72
C GLY A 22 2.50 -9.03 -11.72
N TYR A 23 2.21 -10.09 -10.97
CA TYR A 23 3.13 -10.69 -10.00
C TYR A 23 2.79 -12.16 -9.71
N TRP A 24 3.62 -13.10 -10.17
CA TRP A 24 3.46 -14.54 -9.91
C TRP A 24 2.03 -15.04 -10.16
N GLY A 25 1.36 -15.57 -9.14
CA GLY A 25 -0.03 -16.03 -9.19
C GLY A 25 -1.07 -14.91 -9.34
N LEU A 26 -0.65 -13.66 -9.49
CA LEU A 26 -1.48 -12.50 -9.80
C LEU A 26 -1.12 -11.92 -11.18
N PRO A 27 -1.40 -12.62 -12.30
CA PRO A 27 -1.22 -12.06 -13.64
C PRO A 27 -2.02 -10.77 -13.82
N ARG A 28 -1.46 -9.89 -14.64
CA ARG A 28 -2.14 -8.68 -15.10
C ARG A 28 -3.36 -9.02 -15.94
N SER A 29 -4.44 -8.28 -15.79
CA SER A 29 -5.63 -8.42 -16.63
C SER A 29 -5.30 -8.18 -18.10
N SER A 30 -5.70 -9.11 -18.98
CA SER A 30 -5.43 -9.05 -20.42
C SER A 30 -6.13 -7.89 -21.13
N GLY A 31 -7.26 -7.40 -20.59
CA GLY A 31 -8.02 -6.28 -21.15
C GLY A 31 -7.43 -4.89 -20.92
N ILE A 32 -6.35 -4.79 -20.15
CA ILE A 32 -5.65 -3.51 -19.93
C ILE A 32 -4.49 -3.44 -20.95
N PRO A 33 -4.23 -2.32 -21.63
CA PRO A 33 -3.03 -2.17 -22.48
C PRO A 33 -1.74 -2.38 -21.68
N PRO A 34 -0.66 -2.92 -22.28
CA PRO A 34 0.64 -2.94 -21.63
C PRO A 34 1.12 -1.52 -21.33
N ILE A 35 1.95 -1.37 -20.29
CA ILE A 35 2.62 -0.09 -20.04
C ILE A 35 3.59 0.24 -21.17
N THR A 36 3.77 1.53 -21.43
CA THR A 36 4.79 1.99 -22.38
C THR A 36 6.19 1.82 -21.81
N GLU A 37 7.21 1.87 -22.67
CA GLU A 37 8.61 1.87 -22.26
C GLU A 37 8.91 3.02 -21.28
N ALA A 38 8.47 4.24 -21.59
CA ALA A 38 8.63 5.40 -20.69
C ALA A 38 7.95 5.20 -19.32
N GLN A 39 6.81 4.50 -19.26
CA GLN A 39 6.16 4.17 -17.99
C GLN A 39 6.95 3.11 -17.21
N ALA A 40 7.50 2.11 -17.89
CA ALA A 40 8.37 1.11 -17.28
C ALA A 40 9.64 1.76 -16.70
N GLU A 41 10.30 2.63 -17.49
CA GLU A 41 11.47 3.40 -17.06
C GLU A 41 11.16 4.30 -15.84
N ALA A 42 10.01 4.96 -15.83
CA ALA A 42 9.60 5.79 -14.69
C ALA A 42 9.39 4.96 -13.41
N LEU A 43 8.77 3.79 -13.53
CA LEU A 43 8.63 2.86 -12.41
C LEU A 43 10.01 2.37 -11.93
N ASP A 44 10.93 2.06 -12.85
CA ASP A 44 12.28 1.58 -12.56
C ASP A 44 13.13 2.65 -11.87
N ALA A 45 13.08 3.88 -12.38
CA ALA A 45 13.75 5.02 -11.77
C ALA A 45 13.32 5.21 -10.32
N LEU A 46 12.01 5.18 -10.03
CA LEU A 46 11.52 5.26 -8.65
C LEU A 46 11.98 4.09 -7.79
N HIS A 47 11.95 2.87 -8.33
CA HIS A 47 12.35 1.67 -7.59
C HIS A 47 13.84 1.69 -7.21
N PHE A 48 14.72 1.89 -8.19
CA PHE A 48 16.16 1.87 -7.97
C PHE A 48 16.63 3.07 -7.16
N LEU A 49 15.98 4.23 -7.30
CA LEU A 49 16.25 5.38 -6.45
C LEU A 49 15.86 5.08 -5.00
N ALA A 50 14.68 4.51 -4.77
CA ALA A 50 14.22 4.13 -3.45
C ALA A 50 15.16 3.12 -2.78
N GLU A 51 15.63 2.12 -3.53
CA GLU A 51 16.57 1.11 -3.04
C GLU A 51 17.93 1.72 -2.71
N LYS A 52 18.47 2.57 -3.60
CA LYS A 52 19.75 3.25 -3.39
C LYS A 52 19.79 4.11 -2.14
N TYR A 53 18.67 4.77 -1.81
CA TYR A 53 18.56 5.67 -0.66
C TYR A 53 17.76 5.05 0.50
N ALA A 54 17.61 3.72 0.52
CA ALA A 54 16.88 3.03 1.58
C ALA A 54 17.61 3.14 2.92
N ALA A 55 16.86 3.47 3.97
CA ALA A 55 17.30 3.30 5.34
C ALA A 55 16.86 1.93 5.83
N HIS A 56 17.83 1.10 6.25
CA HIS A 56 17.54 -0.17 6.89
C HIS A 56 17.34 0.07 8.39
N LEU A 57 16.18 -0.33 8.89
CA LEU A 57 15.82 -0.23 10.29
C LEU A 57 15.64 -1.64 10.83
N ASP A 58 16.25 -1.91 11.98
CA ASP A 58 15.89 -3.05 12.80
C ASP A 58 14.46 -2.84 13.34
N PHE A 59 13.75 -3.94 13.57
CA PHE A 59 12.39 -3.88 14.07
C PHE A 59 12.11 -5.02 15.04
N ASP A 60 12.39 -4.72 16.30
CA ASP A 60 12.31 -5.68 17.39
C ASP A 60 10.91 -5.71 18.02
N GLN A 61 10.67 -6.73 18.83
CA GLN A 61 9.39 -6.87 19.53
C GLN A 61 9.18 -5.69 20.47
N GLY A 62 8.04 -5.00 20.30
CA GLY A 62 7.66 -3.84 21.10
C GLY A 62 7.97 -2.49 20.42
N ASP A 63 8.77 -2.50 19.36
CA ASP A 63 9.01 -1.29 18.57
C ASP A 63 7.75 -0.83 17.84
N ILE A 64 7.67 0.48 17.61
CA ILE A 64 6.60 1.10 16.83
C ILE A 64 7.23 1.98 15.74
N GLN A 65 6.89 1.68 14.48
CA GLN A 65 7.33 2.46 13.34
C GLN A 65 6.18 3.33 12.80
N TYR A 66 6.43 4.64 12.71
CA TYR A 66 5.55 5.60 12.06
C TYR A 66 6.13 5.99 10.70
N ALA A 67 5.32 5.90 9.65
CA ALA A 67 5.70 6.31 8.31
C ALA A 67 4.59 7.15 7.68
N ASN A 68 4.97 8.31 7.10
CA ASN A 68 4.05 9.06 6.26
C ASN A 68 3.90 8.36 4.91
N ASN A 69 2.76 7.68 4.71
CA ASN A 69 2.46 6.89 3.52
C ASN A 69 2.36 7.72 2.22
N LEU A 70 2.33 9.06 2.29
CA LEU A 70 2.33 9.91 1.09
C LEU A 70 3.73 10.26 0.59
N SER A 71 4.77 10.06 1.41
CA SER A 71 6.14 10.50 1.10
C SER A 71 7.21 9.43 1.30
N ILE A 72 6.95 8.39 2.10
CA ILE A 72 7.92 7.35 2.44
C ILE A 72 7.51 6.01 1.84
N PHE A 73 8.40 5.44 1.03
CA PHE A 73 8.30 4.03 0.66
C PHE A 73 8.71 3.15 1.82
N HIS A 74 7.95 2.08 2.03
CA HIS A 74 8.24 1.07 3.03
C HIS A 74 8.18 -0.31 2.38
N ALA A 75 9.15 -1.14 2.74
CA ALA A 75 9.27 -2.52 2.28
C ALA A 75 9.84 -3.36 3.43
N ARG A 76 9.88 -4.68 3.21
CA ARG A 76 10.55 -5.62 4.11
C ARG A 76 11.46 -6.50 3.28
N GLY A 77 12.59 -6.91 3.87
CA GLY A 77 13.41 -7.98 3.32
C GLY A 77 12.66 -9.31 3.27
N GLY A 78 13.16 -10.24 2.45
CA GLY A 78 12.66 -11.62 2.47
C GLY A 78 13.00 -12.30 3.79
N PHE A 79 12.06 -13.08 4.33
CA PHE A 79 12.26 -13.91 5.51
C PHE A 79 11.47 -15.22 5.36
N VAL A 80 11.80 -16.20 6.19
CA VAL A 80 11.13 -17.51 6.25
C VAL A 80 10.63 -17.72 7.67
N ASP A 81 9.34 -17.99 7.82
CA ASP A 81 8.74 -18.35 9.11
C ASP A 81 9.11 -19.79 9.49
N SER A 82 9.24 -20.06 10.80
CA SER A 82 9.28 -21.41 11.38
C SER A 82 8.16 -21.59 12.40
N GLU A 83 7.96 -22.82 12.90
CA GLU A 83 6.97 -23.09 13.96
C GLU A 83 7.26 -22.28 15.24
N GLU A 84 8.55 -22.04 15.54
CA GLU A 84 8.99 -21.32 16.73
C GLU A 84 9.18 -19.81 16.51
N LYS A 85 9.33 -19.37 15.25
CA LYS A 85 9.61 -17.97 14.89
C LYS A 85 8.72 -17.51 13.76
N GLN A 86 7.65 -16.83 14.12
CA GLN A 86 6.72 -16.19 13.21
C GLN A 86 6.69 -14.69 13.44
N ARG A 87 6.66 -13.91 12.35
CA ARG A 87 6.61 -12.44 12.45
C ARG A 87 5.17 -11.93 12.47
N HIS A 88 4.71 -11.49 13.64
CA HIS A 88 3.38 -10.88 13.82
C HIS A 88 3.48 -9.35 13.93
N LEU A 89 2.68 -8.64 13.13
CA LEU A 89 2.59 -7.18 13.17
C LEU A 89 1.14 -6.70 13.21
N VAL A 90 0.91 -5.66 14.00
CA VAL A 90 -0.30 -4.84 13.92
C VAL A 90 0.00 -3.62 13.04
N ARG A 91 -0.86 -3.36 12.05
CA ARG A 91 -0.75 -2.17 11.19
C ARG A 91 -1.99 -1.31 11.31
N LEU A 92 -1.79 -0.06 11.73
CA LEU A 92 -2.83 0.96 11.78
C LEU A 92 -2.67 1.95 10.62
N TRP A 93 -3.80 2.37 10.05
CA TRP A 93 -3.85 3.47 9.10
C TRP A 93 -4.41 4.68 9.83
N LEU A 94 -3.59 5.73 9.95
CA LEU A 94 -3.92 6.91 10.73
C LEU A 94 -4.11 8.10 9.79
N ARG A 95 -5.13 8.91 10.08
CA ARG A 95 -5.37 10.19 9.40
C ARG A 95 -5.89 11.19 10.42
N ASP A 96 -5.19 12.31 10.51
CA ASP A 96 -5.66 13.49 11.21
C ASP A 96 -6.29 14.42 10.18
N SER A 97 -7.59 14.72 10.30
CA SER A 97 -8.30 15.60 9.37
C SER A 97 -7.81 17.04 9.39
N GLU A 98 -7.23 17.51 10.50
CA GLU A 98 -6.73 18.88 10.64
C GLU A 98 -5.37 19.04 9.94
N HIS A 99 -4.53 18.01 9.97
CA HIS A 99 -3.16 18.05 9.44
C HIS A 99 -2.96 17.22 8.17
N ALA A 100 -4.00 16.57 7.65
CA ALA A 100 -3.93 15.77 6.43
C ALA A 100 -3.47 16.62 5.24
N TRP A 101 -2.54 16.08 4.46
CA TRP A 101 -2.12 16.73 3.23
C TRP A 101 -3.27 16.69 2.23
N LYS A 102 -3.47 17.79 1.49
CA LYS A 102 -4.36 17.81 0.35
C LYS A 102 -3.87 16.82 -0.69
N THR A 103 -4.69 15.83 -1.01
CA THR A 103 -4.40 14.84 -2.05
C THR A 103 -5.17 15.17 -3.33
N PRO A 104 -4.66 14.77 -4.52
CA PRO A 104 -5.43 14.90 -5.77
C PRO A 104 -6.80 14.23 -5.70
N ASP A 105 -7.83 14.87 -6.28
CA ASP A 105 -9.22 14.40 -6.25
C ASP A 105 -9.38 12.98 -6.82
N ALA A 106 -8.55 12.60 -7.79
CA ALA A 106 -8.51 11.26 -8.37
C ALA A 106 -8.21 10.14 -7.34
N LEU A 107 -7.68 10.47 -6.17
CA LEU A 107 -7.41 9.52 -5.10
C LEU A 107 -8.54 9.45 -4.05
N GLN A 108 -9.55 10.30 -4.13
CA GLN A 108 -10.59 10.43 -3.11
C GLN A 108 -11.31 9.09 -2.85
N GLU A 109 -11.72 8.37 -3.91
CA GLU A 109 -12.39 7.07 -3.78
C GLU A 109 -11.53 6.05 -3.01
N ARG A 110 -10.22 6.04 -3.26
CA ARG A 110 -9.29 5.15 -2.54
C ARG A 110 -9.21 5.52 -1.05
N TRP A 111 -9.24 6.80 -0.73
CA TRP A 111 -9.19 7.27 0.66
C TRP A 111 -10.50 7.05 1.39
N ASP A 112 -11.63 7.20 0.72
CA ASP A 112 -12.94 6.95 1.33
C ASP A 112 -13.09 5.50 1.76
N ARG A 113 -12.55 4.55 0.98
CA ARG A 113 -12.52 3.12 1.36
C ARG A 113 -11.79 2.84 2.68
N VAL A 114 -10.88 3.72 3.09
CA VAL A 114 -10.06 3.54 4.31
C VAL A 114 -10.58 4.41 5.46
N TYR A 115 -10.98 5.65 5.17
CA TYR A 115 -11.23 6.67 6.19
C TYR A 115 -12.70 7.11 6.28
N SER A 116 -13.54 6.84 5.28
CA SER A 116 -14.94 7.26 5.32
C SER A 116 -15.79 6.29 6.14
N GLY A 117 -16.67 6.84 6.99
CA GLY A 117 -17.62 6.03 7.78
C GLY A 117 -16.98 5.12 8.83
N VAL A 118 -15.74 5.40 9.24
CA VAL A 118 -15.06 4.69 10.33
C VAL A 118 -15.69 5.08 11.65
N THR A 119 -16.14 4.08 12.39
CA THR A 119 -16.72 4.21 13.72
C THR A 119 -16.00 3.23 14.65
N PRO A 120 -15.94 3.47 15.97
CA PRO A 120 -15.32 2.55 16.91
C PRO A 120 -15.86 1.11 16.75
N GLU A 121 -17.16 0.96 16.49
CA GLU A 121 -17.84 -0.33 16.35
C GLU A 121 -17.47 -1.07 15.06
N LYS A 122 -17.04 -0.35 14.02
CA LYS A 122 -16.57 -0.92 12.74
C LYS A 122 -15.06 -1.16 12.71
N SER A 123 -14.34 -0.77 13.76
CA SER A 123 -12.90 -1.01 13.86
C SER A 123 -12.62 -2.46 14.25
N VAL A 124 -11.79 -3.15 13.46
CA VAL A 124 -11.41 -4.55 13.73
C VAL A 124 -10.01 -4.59 14.31
N PHE A 125 -9.89 -5.07 15.56
CA PHE A 125 -8.64 -5.34 16.24
C PHE A 125 -8.49 -6.85 16.43
N PRO A 126 -7.86 -7.55 15.46
CA PRO A 126 -7.73 -9.00 15.54
C PRO A 126 -6.83 -9.37 16.73
N LEU A 127 -7.38 -10.12 17.68
CA LEU A 127 -6.62 -10.65 18.84
C LEU A 127 -5.67 -11.78 18.42
N GLU A 128 -6.03 -12.50 17.35
CA GLU A 128 -5.25 -13.59 16.78
C GLU A 128 -4.70 -13.20 15.39
N PRO A 129 -3.52 -13.68 15.00
CA PRO A 129 -2.95 -13.38 13.70
C PRO A 129 -3.82 -13.94 12.56
N GLN A 130 -4.16 -13.10 11.60
CA GLN A 130 -4.95 -13.48 10.42
C GLN A 130 -4.19 -13.15 9.13
N ILE A 131 -4.14 -14.12 8.21
CA ILE A 131 -3.61 -13.89 6.86
C ILE A 131 -4.71 -13.23 6.02
N ARG A 132 -4.47 -12.00 5.54
CA ARG A 132 -5.42 -11.34 4.61
C ARG A 132 -5.51 -12.12 3.30
N SER A 133 -6.74 -12.39 2.84
CA SER A 133 -7.04 -13.20 1.65
C SER A 133 -6.28 -12.78 0.39
N ALA A 134 -6.16 -11.47 0.12
CA ALA A 134 -5.43 -10.93 -1.03
C ALA A 134 -3.92 -11.24 -1.02
N SER A 135 -3.37 -11.58 0.15
CA SER A 135 -1.97 -11.98 0.32
C SER A 135 -1.73 -13.47 0.09
N ARG A 136 -2.79 -14.29 -0.03
CA ARG A 136 -2.68 -15.73 -0.32
C ARG A 136 -2.46 -16.03 -1.80
N GLY A 137 -2.64 -15.05 -2.69
CA GLY A 137 -2.57 -15.26 -4.14
C GLY A 137 -3.71 -16.10 -4.70
N GLU A 138 -4.78 -16.32 -3.93
CA GLU A 138 -5.97 -17.05 -4.35
C GLU A 138 -6.83 -16.14 -5.23
N PHE A 139 -6.85 -16.40 -6.55
CA PHE A 139 -7.82 -15.80 -7.47
C PHE A 139 -9.23 -16.23 -7.07
N LYS A 140 -10.11 -15.28 -6.74
CA LYS A 140 -11.55 -15.51 -6.85
C LYS A 140 -11.95 -15.23 -8.29
N ASN A 141 -12.44 -16.24 -9.00
CA ASN A 141 -13.00 -16.06 -10.33
C ASN A 141 -14.24 -15.15 -10.24
N CYS A 142 -14.35 -14.19 -11.15
CA CYS A 142 -15.42 -13.20 -11.22
C CYS A 142 -16.82 -13.79 -11.56
N ASN A 143 -16.98 -15.11 -11.54
CA ASN A 143 -18.24 -15.78 -11.93
C ASN A 143 -19.08 -16.25 -10.74
N ASP A 144 -18.64 -16.06 -9.50
CA ASP A 144 -19.34 -16.58 -8.31
C ASP A 144 -20.21 -15.51 -7.59
N GLU A 145 -20.59 -14.42 -8.25
CA GLU A 145 -21.58 -13.43 -7.73
C GLU A 145 -23.03 -13.79 -8.08
N LYS A 146 -23.36 -15.09 -8.14
CA LYS A 146 -24.74 -15.58 -8.05
C LYS A 146 -24.84 -16.84 -7.19
N ALA A 147 -24.64 -16.69 -5.89
CA ALA A 147 -25.41 -17.39 -4.85
C ALA A 147 -24.85 -17.06 -3.45
N ALA A 148 -25.56 -16.18 -2.75
CA ALA A 148 -25.84 -16.14 -1.31
C ALA A 148 -25.93 -14.70 -0.81
#